data_AF-A0ABD0X502-F1
#
_entry.id   AF-A0ABD0X502-F1
#
_cell.length_a   1.000
_cell.length_b   1.000
_cell.length_c   1.000
_cell.angle_alpha   90.00
_cell.angle_beta   90.00
_cell.angle_gamma   90.00
#
_symmetry.space_group_name_H-M   'P 1'
#
loop_
_entity.id
_entity.type
_entity.pdbx_description
1 polymer ?
#
loop_
_entity_poly.entity_id
_entity_poly.type
_entity_poly.pdbx_seq_one_letter_code
_entity_poly.pdbx_strand_id
1 'polypeptide(L)'
;MLFLHSRWQLAEYLVLPVNMCNAKDSHTKVECGAPRPFEVNIKSRGTAAILEWLCPHGHTVWKWSSQPTFKYGMLAGDFMLACNILLSGNNYAKISLLFKFMKMGMVDRSSFFRIQDTYCVDTIKDFWNDKRAEIITKLQSKGPIVALGDARMDSPGFCAQYCTYTTMENESKQIIYMVNIDKRDTMRNSVVMEKEGFIRTFDTLPGELSVTEIYADAHAQISALFRQQNGCAILRIWNKDICNHFWYCCKTADTYEEFIDIWMALLHHVTGEHTWALGECQHGPLVERREKEWIESGSVAHDRLTEIILDGHWLKGVPKYLRFRSTAELESFHNHILMYASKALQLFTASIATFGPCLLAWIITTMSTDKPGEKLMAQYSTKRCTTKSRKWSLYSVKVEKDYSYIVDLQNTIVRQRLSSEGMPRRRTRRPDDPHQHGVLSGVPAPTTEELLQIQVSRGIGQSLPKD
;
A
#
# COMPACT_ATOMS: atom_id res chain seq x y z
N MET A 1 4.55 -16.78 -31.84
CA MET A 1 5.49 -17.88 -32.19
C MET A 1 6.60 -17.40 -33.12
N LEU A 2 6.30 -16.51 -34.07
CA LEU A 2 7.26 -15.97 -35.06
C LEU A 2 8.42 -15.14 -34.48
N PHE A 3 8.19 -14.37 -33.40
CA PHE A 3 9.21 -13.43 -32.87
C PHE A 3 10.42 -14.07 -32.19
N LEU A 4 10.27 -15.28 -31.65
CA LEU A 4 11.39 -16.00 -31.05
C LEU A 4 12.18 -16.69 -32.15
N HIS A 5 11.52 -17.47 -33.02
CA HIS A 5 12.18 -18.28 -34.06
C HIS A 5 13.13 -17.46 -34.95
N SER A 6 12.78 -16.22 -35.28
CA SER A 6 13.64 -15.32 -36.08
C SER A 6 14.90 -14.82 -35.35
N ARG A 7 14.89 -14.72 -34.00
CA ARG A 7 16.08 -14.31 -33.22
C ARG A 7 17.10 -15.44 -33.05
N TRP A 8 16.65 -16.70 -32.98
CA TRP A 8 17.55 -17.86 -32.83
C TRP A 8 18.28 -18.17 -34.14
N GLN A 9 17.62 -17.98 -35.29
CA GLN A 9 18.25 -18.15 -36.60
C GLN A 9 19.39 -17.15 -36.84
N LEU A 10 19.29 -15.90 -36.36
CA LEU A 10 20.36 -14.90 -36.50
C LEU A 10 21.67 -15.31 -35.79
N ALA A 11 21.58 -16.06 -34.70
CA ALA A 11 22.76 -16.51 -33.95
C ALA A 11 23.56 -17.57 -34.72
N GLU A 12 22.92 -18.35 -35.59
CA GLU A 12 23.57 -19.35 -36.45
C GLU A 12 24.40 -18.69 -37.56
N TYR A 13 24.12 -17.43 -37.90
CA TYR A 13 24.90 -16.64 -38.86
C TYR A 13 26.07 -15.86 -38.22
N LEU A 14 26.23 -15.90 -36.90
CA LEU A 14 27.34 -15.24 -36.22
C LEU A 14 28.63 -16.03 -36.42
N VAL A 15 29.57 -15.45 -37.17
CA VAL A 15 30.92 -15.99 -37.35
C VAL A 15 31.78 -15.52 -36.18
N LEU A 16 32.26 -16.46 -35.36
CA LEU A 16 33.22 -16.15 -34.31
C LEU A 16 34.58 -15.75 -34.91
N PRO A 17 35.34 -14.84 -34.26
CA PRO A 17 36.68 -14.47 -34.67
C PRO A 17 37.73 -15.57 -34.42
N VAL A 18 37.30 -16.75 -33.95
CA VAL A 18 38.14 -17.89 -33.60
C VAL A 18 37.82 -19.04 -34.54
N ASN A 19 38.85 -19.64 -35.14
CA ASN A 19 38.69 -20.70 -36.16
C ASN A 19 38.91 -22.12 -35.61
N MET A 20 39.49 -22.26 -34.40
CA MET A 20 39.84 -23.54 -33.78
C MET A 20 39.54 -23.54 -32.28
N CYS A 21 39.21 -24.70 -31.72
CA CYS A 21 38.98 -24.87 -30.29
C CYS A 21 40.31 -24.90 -29.52
N ASN A 22 40.48 -23.96 -28.58
CA ASN A 22 41.67 -23.85 -27.73
C ASN A 22 41.47 -24.51 -26.35
N ALA A 23 40.38 -25.27 -26.14
CA ALA A 23 40.15 -25.97 -24.90
C ALA A 23 41.24 -27.03 -24.68
N LYS A 24 41.74 -27.15 -23.46
CA LYS A 24 42.72 -28.16 -23.07
C LYS A 24 42.04 -29.30 -22.36
N ASP A 25 42.39 -30.53 -22.72
CA ASP A 25 41.95 -31.69 -21.98
C ASP A 25 42.40 -31.62 -20.51
N SER A 26 41.49 -31.98 -19.60
CA SER A 26 41.69 -31.77 -18.16
C SER A 26 42.88 -32.56 -17.60
N HIS A 27 43.16 -33.74 -18.15
CA HIS A 27 44.21 -34.65 -17.70
C HIS A 27 45.49 -34.56 -18.54
N THR A 28 45.38 -34.58 -19.86
CA THR A 28 46.53 -34.64 -20.78
C THR A 28 47.07 -33.26 -21.16
N LYS A 29 46.32 -32.18 -20.86
CA LYS A 29 46.63 -30.78 -21.23
C LYS A 29 46.79 -30.54 -22.73
N VAL A 30 46.51 -31.53 -23.57
CA VAL A 30 46.52 -31.42 -25.03
C VAL A 30 45.40 -30.49 -25.47
N GLU A 31 45.71 -29.59 -26.40
CA GLU A 31 44.73 -28.68 -26.98
C GLU A 31 43.81 -29.42 -27.96
N CYS A 32 42.51 -29.13 -27.90
CA CYS A 32 41.50 -29.83 -28.67
C CYS A 32 41.71 -29.66 -30.19
N GLY A 33 42.06 -28.47 -30.65
CA GLY A 33 42.36 -28.18 -32.05
C GLY A 33 41.18 -28.36 -33.03
N ALA A 34 39.98 -28.65 -32.53
CA ALA A 34 38.83 -28.93 -33.40
C ALA A 34 38.45 -27.67 -34.21
N PRO A 35 38.40 -27.77 -35.56
CA PRO A 35 38.06 -26.63 -36.41
C PRO A 35 36.55 -26.38 -36.43
N ARG A 36 36.15 -25.19 -36.92
CA ARG A 36 34.76 -24.88 -37.27
C ARG A 36 34.14 -25.93 -38.23
N PRO A 37 32.81 -26.12 -38.28
CA PRO A 37 31.76 -25.32 -37.63
C PRO A 37 31.59 -25.65 -36.14
N PHE A 38 31.30 -24.61 -35.34
CA PHE A 38 30.93 -24.77 -33.94
C PHE A 38 29.41 -24.78 -33.81
N GLU A 39 28.88 -25.69 -33.00
CA GLU A 39 27.46 -25.77 -32.70
C GLU A 39 27.07 -24.63 -31.75
N VAL A 40 26.03 -23.88 -32.08
CA VAL A 40 25.53 -22.78 -31.24
C VAL A 40 24.43 -23.31 -30.34
N ASN A 41 24.72 -23.41 -29.04
CA ASN A 41 23.73 -23.74 -28.04
C ASN A 41 23.23 -22.45 -27.37
N ILE A 42 21.92 -22.25 -27.38
CA ILE A 42 21.33 -21.04 -26.83
C ILE A 42 20.40 -21.43 -25.69
N LYS A 43 20.69 -20.89 -24.50
CA LYS A 43 19.98 -21.20 -23.25
C LYS A 43 19.42 -19.93 -22.64
N SER A 44 18.24 -20.02 -22.06
CA SER A 44 17.73 -18.96 -21.19
C SER A 44 18.24 -19.20 -19.77
N ARG A 45 18.77 -18.16 -19.11
CA ARG A 45 19.16 -18.18 -17.70
C ARG A 45 18.60 -16.94 -17.02
N GLY A 46 17.62 -17.12 -16.12
CA GLY A 46 16.91 -15.98 -15.55
C GLY A 46 16.31 -15.15 -16.67
N THR A 47 16.65 -13.86 -16.71
CA THR A 47 16.28 -12.92 -17.79
C THR A 47 17.26 -12.89 -18.97
N ALA A 48 18.45 -13.53 -18.87
CA ALA A 48 19.45 -13.53 -19.93
C ALA A 48 19.16 -14.59 -20.99
N ALA A 49 19.47 -14.26 -22.24
CA ALA A 49 19.87 -15.26 -23.23
C ALA A 49 21.39 -15.49 -23.12
N ILE A 50 21.80 -16.76 -23.10
CA ILE A 50 23.18 -17.20 -23.05
C ILE A 50 23.45 -17.99 -24.33
N LEU A 51 24.45 -17.56 -25.09
CA LEU A 51 24.93 -18.26 -26.28
C LEU A 51 26.25 -18.94 -25.93
N GLU A 52 26.34 -20.23 -26.19
CA GLU A 52 27.53 -21.05 -25.99
C GLU A 52 27.88 -21.70 -27.33
N TRP A 53 29.06 -21.41 -27.86
CA TRP A 53 29.57 -22.09 -29.05
C TRP A 53 30.38 -23.30 -28.61
N LEU A 54 29.98 -24.47 -29.07
CA LEU A 54 30.55 -25.75 -28.70
C LEU A 54 31.33 -26.33 -29.88
N CYS A 55 32.53 -26.85 -29.61
CA CYS A 55 33.26 -27.63 -30.61
C CYS A 55 32.63 -29.03 -30.79
N PRO A 56 32.98 -29.76 -31.86
CA PRO A 56 32.50 -31.14 -32.08
C PRO A 56 32.76 -32.12 -30.91
N HIS A 57 33.74 -31.82 -30.06
CA HIS A 57 34.05 -32.61 -28.86
C HIS A 57 33.33 -32.11 -27.59
N GLY A 58 32.39 -31.15 -27.71
CA GLY A 58 31.56 -30.64 -26.62
C GLY A 58 32.17 -29.51 -25.77
N HIS A 59 33.42 -29.11 -26.03
CA HIS A 59 34.04 -27.98 -25.30
C HIS A 59 33.42 -26.62 -25.68
N THR A 60 33.20 -25.76 -24.69
CA THR A 60 32.77 -24.37 -24.91
C THR A 60 33.94 -23.53 -25.43
N VAL A 61 33.88 -23.14 -26.70
CA VAL A 61 34.86 -22.29 -27.38
C VAL A 61 34.65 -20.82 -27.01
N TRP A 62 33.38 -20.39 -27.00
CA TRP A 62 33.01 -19.02 -26.69
C TRP A 62 31.69 -18.99 -25.96
N LYS A 63 31.52 -17.97 -25.11
CA LYS A 63 30.29 -17.74 -24.38
C LYS A 63 29.93 -16.27 -24.40
N TRP A 64 28.70 -15.98 -24.75
CA TRP A 64 28.14 -14.63 -24.73
C TRP A 64 26.86 -14.59 -23.90
N SER A 65 26.61 -13.46 -23.24
CA SER A 65 25.39 -13.21 -22.51
C SER A 65 24.74 -11.93 -23.01
N SER A 66 23.41 -11.93 -23.11
CA SER A 66 22.63 -10.76 -23.52
C SER A 66 22.64 -9.61 -22.51
N GLN A 67 23.30 -9.78 -21.37
CA GLN A 67 23.39 -8.78 -20.33
C GLN A 67 24.69 -8.91 -19.53
N PRO A 68 25.17 -7.82 -18.92
CA PRO A 68 26.35 -7.87 -18.07
C PRO A 68 26.08 -8.69 -16.81
N THR A 69 27.18 -9.16 -16.20
CA THR A 69 27.15 -9.89 -14.94
C THR A 69 27.90 -9.12 -13.87
N PHE A 70 27.28 -8.98 -12.69
CA PHE A 70 27.99 -8.54 -11.49
C PHE A 70 29.03 -9.58 -11.07
N LYS A 71 29.95 -9.17 -10.18
CA LYS A 71 30.86 -10.10 -9.49
C LYS A 71 30.09 -11.29 -8.92
N TYR A 72 30.69 -12.47 -8.93
CA TYR A 72 30.07 -13.74 -8.50
C TYR A 72 28.92 -14.23 -9.40
N GLY A 73 28.84 -13.75 -10.65
CA GLY A 73 28.01 -14.36 -11.71
C GLY A 73 26.51 -14.07 -11.62
N MET A 74 26.11 -13.05 -10.86
CA MET A 74 24.73 -12.57 -10.82
C MET A 74 24.43 -11.74 -12.08
N LEU A 75 23.33 -12.05 -12.75
CA LEU A 75 22.89 -11.34 -13.95
C LEU A 75 22.34 -9.96 -13.60
N ALA A 76 22.75 -8.92 -14.33
CA ALA A 76 22.35 -7.55 -14.02
C ALA A 76 20.84 -7.31 -14.17
N GLY A 77 20.20 -7.88 -15.19
CA GLY A 77 18.76 -7.77 -15.38
C GLY A 77 17.96 -8.55 -14.35
N ASP A 78 18.45 -9.69 -13.85
CA ASP A 78 17.77 -10.39 -12.74
C ASP A 78 17.76 -9.51 -11.49
N PHE A 79 18.90 -8.88 -11.20
CA PHE A 79 19.04 -7.95 -10.08
C PHE A 79 18.15 -6.72 -10.24
N MET A 80 18.23 -6.03 -11.38
CA MET A 80 17.44 -4.83 -11.63
C MET A 80 15.93 -5.12 -11.71
N LEU A 81 15.53 -6.25 -12.29
CA LEU A 81 14.12 -6.65 -12.35
C LEU A 81 13.59 -6.93 -10.93
N ALA A 82 14.36 -7.62 -10.10
CA ALA A 82 13.96 -7.88 -8.71
C ALA A 82 13.81 -6.58 -7.90
N CYS A 83 14.74 -5.63 -8.05
CA CYS A 83 14.68 -4.34 -7.38
C CYS A 83 13.49 -3.50 -7.89
N ASN A 84 13.33 -3.38 -9.21
CA ASN A 84 12.33 -2.49 -9.80
C ASN A 84 10.90 -2.98 -9.63
N ILE A 85 10.67 -4.30 -9.58
CA ILE A 85 9.34 -4.81 -9.24
C ILE A 85 8.95 -4.36 -7.82
N LEU A 86 9.88 -4.34 -6.85
CA LEU A 86 9.60 -3.81 -5.51
C LEU A 86 9.37 -2.29 -5.53
N LEU A 87 10.31 -1.54 -6.11
CA LEU A 87 10.27 -0.07 -6.13
C LEU A 87 9.04 0.49 -6.85
N SER A 88 8.53 -0.23 -7.86
CA SER A 88 7.30 0.13 -8.56
C SER A 88 6.01 -0.40 -7.91
N GLY A 89 6.10 -1.14 -6.79
CA GLY A 89 4.95 -1.77 -6.14
C GLY A 89 4.31 -2.91 -6.94
N ASN A 90 5.02 -3.45 -7.94
CA ASN A 90 4.50 -4.52 -8.77
C ASN A 90 4.56 -5.88 -8.08
N ASN A 91 3.72 -6.80 -8.56
CA ASN A 91 3.63 -8.14 -8.01
C ASN A 91 4.45 -9.15 -8.82
N TYR A 92 5.36 -9.88 -8.16
CA TYR A 92 6.16 -10.92 -8.79
C TYR A 92 5.33 -11.92 -9.59
N ALA A 93 4.24 -12.44 -9.04
CA ALA A 93 3.44 -13.47 -9.71
C ALA A 93 2.76 -12.92 -10.98
N LYS A 94 2.25 -11.68 -10.94
CA LYS A 94 1.67 -11.02 -12.11
C LYS A 94 2.73 -10.77 -13.19
N ILE A 95 3.90 -10.25 -12.82
CA ILE A 95 4.99 -9.99 -13.78
C ILE A 95 5.57 -11.31 -14.33
N SER A 96 5.75 -12.31 -13.48
CA SER A 96 6.20 -13.64 -13.90
C SER A 96 5.22 -14.29 -14.88
N LEU A 97 3.90 -14.15 -14.64
CA LEU A 97 2.88 -14.62 -15.58
C LEU A 97 2.92 -13.86 -16.92
N LEU A 98 3.11 -12.55 -16.89
CA LEU A 98 3.31 -11.74 -18.09
C LEU A 98 4.53 -12.21 -18.88
N PHE A 99 5.68 -12.41 -18.23
CA PHE A 99 6.90 -12.93 -18.86
C PHE A 99 6.66 -14.32 -19.47
N LYS A 100 5.90 -15.18 -18.79
CA LYS A 100 5.49 -16.49 -19.31
C LYS A 100 4.65 -16.36 -20.59
N PHE A 101 3.68 -15.45 -20.63
CA PHE A 101 2.86 -15.20 -21.83
C PHE A 101 3.69 -14.65 -22.99
N MET A 102 4.68 -13.82 -22.69
CA MET A 102 5.65 -13.30 -23.68
C MET A 102 6.74 -14.32 -24.05
N LYS A 103 6.77 -15.49 -23.40
CA LYS A 103 7.83 -16.51 -23.54
C LYS A 103 9.24 -15.96 -23.26
N MET A 104 9.35 -15.09 -22.26
CA MET A 104 10.61 -14.51 -21.80
C MET A 104 11.11 -15.22 -20.54
N GLY A 105 12.43 -15.23 -20.36
CA GLY A 105 13.06 -15.73 -19.14
C GLY A 105 12.81 -14.78 -17.96
N MET A 106 12.54 -15.35 -16.78
CA MET A 106 12.24 -14.61 -15.55
C MET A 106 13.24 -15.01 -14.45
N VAL A 107 13.64 -14.05 -13.62
CA VAL A 107 14.39 -14.34 -12.39
C VAL A 107 13.58 -15.30 -11.52
N ASP A 108 14.22 -16.35 -10.98
CA ASP A 108 13.51 -17.33 -10.17
C ASP A 108 12.98 -16.72 -8.87
N ARG A 109 11.88 -17.27 -8.36
CA ARG A 109 11.17 -16.73 -7.19
C ARG A 109 12.08 -16.63 -5.96
N SER A 110 12.97 -17.60 -5.76
CA SER A 110 13.85 -17.62 -4.58
C SER A 110 14.93 -16.54 -4.68
N SER A 111 15.56 -16.38 -5.84
CA SER A 111 16.54 -15.31 -6.09
C SER A 111 15.89 -13.94 -6.03
N PHE A 112 14.68 -13.78 -6.58
CA PHE A 112 13.92 -12.54 -6.52
C PHE A 112 13.77 -12.03 -5.08
N PHE A 113 13.22 -12.85 -4.18
CA PHE A 113 13.03 -12.44 -2.78
C PHE A 113 14.36 -12.27 -2.06
N ARG A 114 15.36 -13.10 -2.36
CA ARG A 114 16.69 -12.98 -1.74
C ARG A 114 17.39 -11.68 -2.15
N ILE A 115 17.25 -11.21 -3.39
CA ILE A 115 17.79 -9.93 -3.84
C ILE A 115 17.14 -8.79 -3.05
N GLN A 116 15.82 -8.80 -2.94
CA GLN A 116 15.07 -7.78 -2.20
C GLN A 116 15.44 -7.77 -0.71
N ASP A 117 15.48 -8.95 -0.09
CA ASP A 117 15.84 -9.14 1.32
C ASP A 117 17.28 -8.73 1.62
N THR A 118 18.19 -8.80 0.65
CA THR A 118 19.61 -8.49 0.89
C THR A 118 19.94 -7.04 0.61
N TYR A 119 19.35 -6.43 -0.42
CA TYR A 119 19.78 -5.13 -0.93
C TYR A 119 18.71 -4.04 -0.90
N CYS A 120 17.42 -4.39 -0.97
CA CYS A 120 16.38 -3.38 -1.16
C CYS A 120 15.76 -2.93 0.17
N VAL A 121 15.42 -3.85 1.08
CA VAL A 121 14.60 -3.51 2.25
C VAL A 121 15.32 -2.54 3.18
N ASP A 122 16.59 -2.76 3.51
CA ASP A 122 17.34 -1.85 4.39
C ASP A 122 17.60 -0.51 3.72
N THR A 123 17.95 -0.51 2.43
CA THR A 123 18.11 0.73 1.66
C THR A 123 16.84 1.58 1.66
N ILE A 124 15.66 0.97 1.52
CA ILE A 124 14.38 1.69 1.59
C ILE A 124 14.12 2.20 3.01
N LYS A 125 14.48 1.44 4.04
CA LYS A 125 14.34 1.85 5.45
C LYS A 125 15.24 3.02 5.79
N ASP A 126 16.51 2.96 5.40
CA ASP A 126 17.48 4.02 5.65
C ASP A 126 17.04 5.31 4.95
N PHE A 127 16.64 5.22 3.67
CA PHE A 127 16.08 6.35 2.94
C PHE A 127 14.85 6.94 3.63
N TRP A 128 13.93 6.10 4.11
CA TRP A 128 12.78 6.56 4.89
C TRP A 128 13.23 7.27 6.17
N ASN A 129 14.16 6.69 6.93
CA ASN A 129 14.61 7.24 8.21
C ASN A 129 15.25 8.61 8.02
N ASP A 130 16.08 8.78 7.00
CA ASP A 130 16.70 10.05 6.64
C ASP A 130 15.63 11.11 6.33
N LYS A 131 14.66 10.78 5.47
CA LYS A 131 13.58 11.69 5.12
C LYS A 131 12.64 12.00 6.28
N ARG A 132 12.37 11.02 7.14
CA ARG A 132 11.60 11.22 8.36
C ARG A 132 12.33 12.15 9.32
N ALA A 133 13.64 11.98 9.50
CA ALA A 133 14.44 12.86 10.35
C ALA A 133 14.39 14.32 9.88
N GLU A 134 14.41 14.57 8.57
CA GLU A 134 14.20 15.92 8.00
C GLU A 134 12.84 16.49 8.41
N ILE A 135 11.77 15.69 8.38
CA ILE A 135 10.40 16.10 8.75
C ILE A 135 10.31 16.35 10.26
N ILE A 136 10.84 15.44 11.08
CA ILE A 136 10.85 15.59 12.54
C ILE A 136 11.57 16.89 12.92
N THR A 137 12.72 17.18 12.32
CA THR A 137 13.46 18.43 12.57
C THR A 137 12.64 19.67 12.21
N LYS A 138 11.91 19.64 11.09
CA LYS A 138 11.01 20.73 10.66
C LYS A 138 9.82 20.91 11.60
N LEU A 139 9.27 19.82 12.13
CA LEU A 139 8.14 19.86 13.07
C LEU A 139 8.58 20.32 14.46
N GLN A 140 9.77 19.90 14.92
CA GLN A 140 10.35 20.37 16.18
C GLN A 140 10.54 21.90 16.19
N SER A 141 10.98 22.49 15.09
CA SER A 141 11.14 23.96 14.99
C SER A 141 9.81 24.71 14.89
N LYS A 142 8.74 24.05 14.43
CA LYS A 142 7.39 24.63 14.36
C LYS A 142 6.69 24.70 15.71
N GLY A 143 7.00 23.77 16.62
CA GLY A 143 6.39 23.67 17.95
C GLY A 143 5.40 22.51 18.06
N PRO A 144 4.41 22.60 18.96
CA PRO A 144 3.51 21.47 19.22
C PRO A 144 2.63 21.10 18.02
N ILE A 145 2.40 19.80 17.83
CA ILE A 145 1.67 19.26 16.67
C ILE A 145 0.43 18.48 17.06
N VAL A 146 -0.53 18.41 16.12
CA VAL A 146 -1.71 17.56 16.21
C VAL A 146 -1.48 16.29 15.38
N ALA A 147 -1.59 15.13 16.01
CA ALA A 147 -1.39 13.83 15.38
C ALA A 147 -2.73 13.18 15.01
N LEU A 148 -2.82 12.67 13.78
CA LEU A 148 -3.91 11.85 13.29
C LEU A 148 -3.42 10.40 13.22
N GLY A 149 -4.14 9.46 13.79
CA GLY A 149 -3.75 8.04 13.82
C GLY A 149 -4.82 7.15 13.24
N ASP A 150 -4.42 6.17 12.42
CA ASP A 150 -5.34 5.19 11.85
C ASP A 150 -4.62 3.86 11.55
N ALA A 151 -5.36 2.77 11.56
CA ALA A 151 -4.84 1.42 11.42
C ALA A 151 -5.41 0.70 10.20
N ARG A 152 -4.52 0.05 9.45
CA ARG A 152 -4.89 -0.80 8.33
C ARG A 152 -4.60 -2.27 8.64
N MET A 153 -5.62 -3.11 8.52
CA MET A 153 -5.46 -4.57 8.56
C MET A 153 -5.14 -5.16 7.18
N ASP A 154 -4.36 -6.24 7.17
CA ASP A 154 -4.02 -7.00 5.97
C ASP A 154 -5.21 -7.78 5.39
N SER A 155 -6.11 -8.29 6.24
CA SER A 155 -7.34 -8.96 5.83
C SER A 155 -8.55 -8.58 6.70
N PRO A 156 -9.79 -8.78 6.23
CA PRO A 156 -10.99 -8.50 7.03
C PRO A 156 -11.20 -9.51 8.18
N GLY A 157 -11.77 -9.03 9.29
CA GLY A 157 -12.27 -9.85 10.39
C GLY A 157 -11.19 -10.48 11.27
N PHE A 158 -11.54 -11.54 12.00
CA PHE A 158 -10.65 -12.23 12.95
C PHE A 158 -9.45 -12.95 12.29
N CYS A 159 -9.37 -12.95 10.96
CA CYS A 159 -8.30 -13.60 10.19
C CYS A 159 -7.07 -12.72 9.96
N ALA A 160 -7.12 -11.43 10.34
CA ALA A 160 -5.99 -10.53 10.17
C ALA A 160 -4.73 -11.05 10.88
N GLN A 161 -3.60 -10.95 10.17
CA GLN A 161 -2.28 -11.33 10.67
C GLN A 161 -1.40 -10.10 10.90
N TYR A 162 -1.55 -9.05 10.09
CA TYR A 162 -0.74 -7.84 10.18
C TYR A 162 -1.61 -6.59 10.26
N CYS A 163 -1.17 -5.64 11.07
CA CYS A 163 -1.79 -4.33 11.23
C CYS A 163 -0.71 -3.27 11.05
N THR A 164 -0.91 -2.35 10.12
CA THR A 164 -0.06 -1.18 9.97
C THR A 164 -0.77 0.00 10.60
N TYR A 165 -0.27 0.46 11.74
CA TYR A 165 -0.71 1.70 12.38
C TYR A 165 0.11 2.86 11.83
N THR A 166 -0.57 3.89 11.35
CA THR A 166 0.03 5.04 10.67
C THR A 166 -0.36 6.31 11.41
N THR A 167 0.61 7.20 11.62
CA THR A 167 0.38 8.51 12.24
C THR A 167 0.82 9.62 11.31
N MET A 168 -0.08 10.56 11.06
CA MET A 168 0.06 11.71 10.18
C MET A 168 -0.01 13.01 10.99
N GLU A 169 0.85 13.98 10.69
CA GLU A 169 0.72 15.33 11.23
C GLU A 169 -0.39 16.07 10.49
N ASN A 170 -1.28 16.71 11.24
CA ASN A 170 -2.53 17.21 10.71
C ASN A 170 -2.40 18.37 9.70
N GLU A 171 -1.45 19.29 9.83
CA GLU A 171 -1.38 20.45 8.94
C GLU A 171 -0.61 20.17 7.66
N SER A 172 0.56 19.57 7.77
CA SER A 172 1.43 19.20 6.65
C SER A 172 0.96 17.95 5.91
N LYS A 173 0.10 17.14 6.54
CA LYS A 173 -0.34 15.81 6.05
C LYS A 173 0.81 14.83 5.84
N GLN A 174 1.98 15.11 6.42
CA GLN A 174 3.13 14.22 6.35
C GLN A 174 2.97 13.08 7.37
N ILE A 175 3.27 11.84 6.96
CA ILE A 175 3.32 10.73 7.93
C ILE A 175 4.58 10.87 8.77
N ILE A 176 4.39 10.90 10.07
CA ILE A 176 5.45 11.09 11.08
C ILE A 176 5.83 9.79 11.77
N TYR A 177 4.98 8.77 11.74
CA TYR A 177 5.29 7.47 12.33
C TYR A 177 4.49 6.35 11.67
N MET A 178 5.09 5.17 11.56
CA MET A 178 4.44 3.95 11.09
C MET A 178 4.96 2.76 11.89
N VAL A 179 4.06 1.92 12.37
CA VAL A 179 4.41 0.67 13.05
C VAL A 179 3.60 -0.49 12.49
N ASN A 180 4.28 -1.61 12.27
CA ASN A 180 3.66 -2.86 11.88
C ASN A 180 3.55 -3.76 13.11
N ILE A 181 2.33 -4.24 13.37
CA ILE A 181 2.02 -5.18 14.44
C ILE A 181 1.72 -6.53 13.81
N ASP A 182 2.39 -7.57 14.29
CA ASP A 182 2.01 -8.95 13.98
C ASP A 182 0.96 -9.42 15.00
N LYS A 183 -0.01 -10.21 14.57
CA LYS A 183 -1.02 -10.79 15.46
C LYS A 183 -0.42 -11.56 16.64
N ARG A 184 0.79 -12.12 16.47
CA ARG A 184 1.52 -12.80 17.55
C ARG A 184 1.95 -11.86 18.67
N ASP A 185 2.13 -10.57 18.37
CA ASP A 185 2.41 -9.55 19.37
C ASP A 185 1.22 -9.30 20.30
N THR A 186 0.00 -9.62 19.86
CA THR A 186 -1.24 -9.34 20.59
C THR A 186 -1.93 -10.60 21.12
N MET A 187 -1.14 -11.60 21.53
CA MET A 187 -1.67 -12.89 21.99
C MET A 187 -2.61 -13.53 20.95
N ARG A 188 -2.32 -13.33 19.66
CA ARG A 188 -3.13 -13.83 18.53
C ARG A 188 -4.53 -13.21 18.45
N ASN A 189 -4.72 -12.01 19.00
CA ASN A 189 -5.99 -11.28 18.92
C ASN A 189 -5.89 -10.10 17.96
N SER A 190 -6.57 -10.21 16.81
CA SER A 190 -6.53 -9.16 15.78
C SER A 190 -7.32 -7.91 16.15
N VAL A 191 -8.26 -7.99 17.10
CA VAL A 191 -9.09 -6.85 17.53
C VAL A 191 -8.27 -5.81 18.28
N VAL A 192 -7.20 -6.23 18.97
CA VAL A 192 -6.39 -5.34 19.80
C VAL A 192 -5.10 -4.87 19.10
N MET A 193 -4.85 -5.27 17.85
CA MET A 193 -3.65 -4.89 17.10
C MET A 193 -3.58 -3.38 16.81
N GLU A 194 -4.72 -2.75 16.55
CA GLU A 194 -4.78 -1.29 16.40
C GLU A 194 -4.43 -0.59 17.71
N LYS A 195 -4.95 -1.08 18.84
CA LYS A 195 -4.62 -0.55 20.17
C LYS A 195 -3.12 -0.69 20.49
N GLU A 196 -2.53 -1.84 20.16
CA GLU A 196 -1.09 -2.06 20.32
C GLU A 196 -0.27 -1.11 19.44
N GLY A 197 -0.69 -0.91 18.18
CA GLY A 197 -0.06 0.04 17.26
C GLY A 197 -0.12 1.48 17.77
N PHE A 198 -1.27 1.87 18.32
CA PHE A 198 -1.45 3.16 18.99
C PHE A 198 -0.45 3.31 20.16
N ILE A 199 -0.41 2.35 21.08
CA ILE A 199 0.44 2.40 22.28
C ILE A 199 1.91 2.53 21.88
N ARG A 200 2.43 1.64 21.02
CA ARG A 200 3.84 1.70 20.58
C ARG A 200 4.20 3.04 19.93
N THR A 201 3.27 3.59 19.16
CA THR A 201 3.47 4.89 18.52
C THR A 201 3.57 6.00 19.55
N PHE A 202 2.64 6.07 20.49
CA PHE A 202 2.58 7.15 21.47
C PHE A 202 3.46 6.94 22.70
N ASP A 203 4.10 5.79 22.87
CA ASP A 203 5.23 5.62 23.80
C ASP A 203 6.54 6.17 23.21
N THR A 204 6.67 6.14 21.87
CA THR A 204 7.90 6.57 21.17
C THR A 204 7.84 8.04 20.75
N LEU A 205 6.74 8.44 20.11
CA LEU A 205 6.58 9.74 19.45
C LEU A 205 6.77 10.95 20.38
N PRO A 206 6.32 10.94 21.66
CA PRO A 206 6.56 12.05 22.57
C PRO A 206 8.03 12.31 22.90
N GLY A 207 8.91 11.30 22.75
CA GLY A 207 10.35 11.48 22.87
C GLY A 207 10.96 12.27 21.71
N GLU A 208 10.24 12.40 20.60
CA GLU A 208 10.71 13.04 19.37
C GLU A 208 9.97 14.36 19.05
N LEU A 209 8.67 14.44 19.36
CA LEU A 209 7.80 15.58 19.05
C LEU A 209 6.89 15.95 20.22
N SER A 210 6.64 17.25 20.39
CA SER A 210 5.62 17.74 21.31
C SER A 210 4.22 17.55 20.70
N VAL A 211 3.48 16.53 21.14
CA VAL A 211 2.11 16.27 20.66
C VAL A 211 1.09 16.90 21.61
N THR A 212 0.26 17.81 21.10
CA THR A 212 -0.83 18.42 21.90
C THR A 212 -2.10 17.60 21.88
N GLU A 213 -2.45 17.05 20.71
CA GLU A 213 -3.73 16.40 20.47
C GLU A 213 -3.56 15.19 19.57
N ILE A 214 -4.40 14.17 19.81
CA ILE A 214 -4.42 12.93 19.04
C ILE A 214 -5.85 12.66 18.60
N TYR A 215 -6.03 12.43 17.30
CA TYR A 215 -7.32 12.06 16.70
C TYR A 215 -7.24 10.69 16.03
N ALA A 216 -8.22 9.83 16.32
CA ALA A 216 -8.45 8.55 15.63
C ALA A 216 -9.88 8.53 15.08
N ASP A 217 -10.14 7.76 14.02
CA ASP A 217 -11.36 7.89 13.21
C ASP A 217 -12.67 7.73 14.02
N ALA A 218 -13.60 8.66 13.78
CA ALA A 218 -14.93 8.72 14.36
C ALA A 218 -16.04 8.81 13.28
N HIS A 219 -15.70 8.62 11.99
CA HIS A 219 -16.56 8.90 10.84
C HIS A 219 -17.71 7.90 10.66
N ALA A 220 -17.50 6.61 10.99
CA ALA A 220 -18.53 5.58 10.83
C ALA A 220 -19.76 5.79 11.75
N GLN A 221 -19.56 6.39 12.92
CA GLN A 221 -20.59 6.57 13.94
C GLN A 221 -21.65 7.60 13.51
N ILE A 222 -21.23 8.69 12.85
CA ILE A 222 -22.14 9.75 12.38
C ILE A 222 -23.08 9.23 11.30
N SER A 223 -22.54 8.56 10.28
CA SER A 223 -23.38 8.00 9.20
C SER A 223 -24.28 6.85 9.69
N ALA A 224 -23.92 6.17 10.79
CA ALA A 224 -24.76 5.12 11.37
C ALA A 224 -25.99 5.69 12.09
N LEU A 225 -25.85 6.83 12.79
CA LEU A 225 -26.96 7.52 13.46
C LEU A 225 -28.09 7.87 12.48
N PHE A 226 -27.74 8.41 11.31
CA PHE A 226 -28.73 8.78 10.29
C PHE A 226 -29.20 7.61 9.41
N ARG A 227 -28.62 6.40 9.57
CA ARG A 227 -29.01 5.18 8.82
C ARG A 227 -30.01 4.30 9.55
N GLN A 228 -30.15 4.42 10.88
CA GLN A 228 -31.09 3.61 11.68
C GLN A 228 -32.59 3.98 11.47
N GLN A 229 -32.88 4.92 10.57
CA GLN A 229 -34.21 5.41 10.23
C GLN A 229 -34.96 4.47 9.26
N ASN A 230 -35.20 3.22 9.69
CA ASN A 230 -36.07 2.28 8.98
C ASN A 230 -37.54 2.71 9.13
N GLY A 231 -37.98 3.66 8.29
CA GLY A 231 -39.39 4.08 8.25
C GLY A 231 -39.68 5.40 7.55
N CYS A 232 -38.67 6.25 7.31
CA CYS A 232 -38.88 7.59 6.76
C CYS A 232 -38.12 7.80 5.43
N ALA A 233 -38.83 7.67 4.30
CA ALA A 233 -38.23 7.77 2.97
C ALA A 233 -37.66 9.17 2.67
N ILE A 234 -38.31 10.23 3.15
CA ILE A 234 -37.88 11.62 2.93
C ILE A 234 -36.56 11.92 3.65
N LEU A 235 -36.33 11.42 4.87
CA LEU A 235 -35.06 11.59 5.58
C LEU A 235 -33.88 10.92 4.88
N ARG A 236 -34.11 9.84 4.13
CA ARG A 236 -33.06 9.23 3.27
C ARG A 236 -32.64 10.14 2.12
N ILE A 237 -33.55 10.96 1.59
CA ILE A 237 -33.25 11.94 0.54
C ILE A 237 -32.39 13.07 1.13
N TRP A 238 -32.73 13.52 2.33
CA TRP A 238 -32.06 14.61 3.07
C TRP A 238 -30.74 14.23 3.74
N ASN A 239 -30.47 12.94 3.97
CA ASN A 239 -29.33 12.45 4.74
C ASN A 239 -27.98 13.05 4.31
N LYS A 240 -27.72 13.16 3.00
CA LYS A 240 -26.48 13.75 2.51
C LYS A 240 -26.36 15.23 2.86
N ASP A 241 -27.43 16.00 2.73
CA ASP A 241 -27.44 17.44 3.03
C ASP A 241 -27.32 17.67 4.54
N ILE A 242 -27.97 16.85 5.35
CA ILE A 242 -27.85 16.86 6.82
C ILE A 242 -26.40 16.58 7.25
N CYS A 243 -25.77 15.53 6.71
CA CYS A 243 -24.37 15.22 7.01
C CYS A 243 -23.43 16.35 6.55
N ASN A 244 -23.67 16.92 5.37
CA ASN A 244 -22.89 18.05 4.87
C ASN A 244 -23.05 19.28 5.77
N HIS A 245 -24.28 19.56 6.24
CA HIS A 245 -24.57 20.66 7.17
C HIS A 245 -23.86 20.45 8.50
N PHE A 246 -23.87 19.22 9.04
CA PHE A 246 -23.10 18.89 10.25
C PHE A 246 -21.61 19.22 10.09
N TRP A 247 -21.01 18.81 8.98
CA TRP A 247 -19.61 19.11 8.68
C TRP A 247 -19.37 20.61 8.46
N TYR A 248 -20.34 21.32 7.89
CA TYR A 248 -20.30 22.78 7.79
C TYR A 248 -20.32 23.44 9.18
N CYS A 249 -21.19 22.98 10.09
CA CYS A 249 -21.26 23.48 11.47
C CYS A 249 -19.91 23.26 12.17
N CYS A 250 -19.37 22.04 12.11
CA CYS A 250 -18.07 21.69 12.70
C CYS A 250 -16.89 22.46 12.10
N LYS A 251 -17.02 22.95 10.88
CA LYS A 251 -15.97 23.75 10.22
C LYS A 251 -16.08 25.24 10.55
N THR A 252 -17.29 25.71 10.82
CA THR A 252 -17.61 27.14 10.97
C THR A 252 -17.60 27.59 12.43
N ALA A 253 -17.99 26.71 13.35
CA ALA A 253 -18.05 27.00 14.77
C ALA A 253 -16.69 26.80 15.45
N ASP A 254 -16.27 27.77 16.26
CA ASP A 254 -15.09 27.68 17.12
C ASP A 254 -15.44 27.16 18.53
N THR A 255 -16.70 27.31 18.93
CA THR A 255 -17.23 26.87 20.24
C THR A 255 -18.39 25.88 20.11
N TYR A 256 -18.69 25.17 21.19
CA TYR A 256 -19.82 24.23 21.21
C TYR A 256 -21.16 24.98 21.10
N GLU A 257 -21.23 26.15 21.72
CA GLU A 257 -22.38 27.05 21.71
C GLU A 257 -22.69 27.50 20.27
N GLU A 258 -21.68 28.00 19.55
CA GLU A 258 -21.83 28.38 18.13
C GLU A 258 -22.24 27.20 17.25
N PHE A 259 -21.70 26.00 17.53
CA PHE A 259 -22.10 24.81 16.78
C PHE A 259 -23.57 24.49 17.00
N ILE A 260 -24.06 24.53 18.23
CA ILE A 260 -25.46 24.23 18.55
C ILE A 260 -26.37 25.22 17.82
N ASP A 261 -26.02 26.50 17.79
CA ASP A 261 -26.81 27.53 17.11
C ASP A 261 -26.93 27.25 15.60
N ILE A 262 -25.82 26.93 14.92
CA ILE A 262 -25.82 26.63 13.48
C ILE A 262 -26.44 25.25 13.21
N TRP A 263 -26.26 24.28 14.11
CA TRP A 263 -26.76 22.92 13.96
C TRP A 263 -28.28 22.86 14.13
N MET A 264 -28.83 23.55 15.14
CA MET A 264 -30.28 23.64 15.37
C MET A 264 -31.01 24.34 14.22
N ALA A 265 -30.35 25.31 13.56
CA ALA A 265 -30.91 25.98 12.37
C ALA A 265 -31.30 24.99 11.25
N LEU A 266 -30.70 23.80 11.21
CA LEU A 266 -31.07 22.75 10.27
C LEU A 266 -32.55 22.38 10.34
N LEU A 267 -33.17 22.43 11.53
CA LEU A 267 -34.59 22.11 11.71
C LEU A 267 -35.53 23.09 10.99
N HIS A 268 -35.08 24.33 10.79
CA HIS A 268 -35.77 25.34 9.99
C HIS A 268 -35.37 25.24 8.51
N HIS A 269 -34.09 24.94 8.22
CA HIS A 269 -33.61 24.77 6.85
C HIS A 269 -34.24 23.60 6.10
N VAL A 270 -34.73 22.56 6.78
CA VAL A 270 -35.41 21.44 6.12
C VAL A 270 -36.89 21.72 5.84
N THR A 271 -37.49 22.73 6.51
CA THR A 271 -38.88 23.15 6.33
C THR A 271 -39.04 24.33 5.38
N GLY A 272 -37.94 25.02 5.03
CA GLY A 272 -37.95 26.20 4.14
C GLY A 272 -38.06 27.51 4.88
N GLU A 273 -37.95 27.46 6.20
CA GLU A 273 -37.87 28.63 7.06
C GLU A 273 -36.41 29.08 7.14
N HIS A 274 -36.15 30.29 6.66
CA HIS A 274 -34.80 30.88 6.65
C HIS A 274 -34.63 32.02 7.67
N THR A 275 -35.70 32.37 8.37
CA THR A 275 -35.74 33.36 9.45
C THR A 275 -36.61 32.81 10.58
N TRP A 276 -36.16 32.96 11.82
CA TRP A 276 -36.87 32.53 13.04
C TRP A 276 -36.58 33.48 14.20
N ALA A 277 -37.27 33.27 15.33
CA ALA A 277 -37.26 34.21 16.46
C ALA A 277 -35.86 34.50 17.05
N LEU A 278 -34.90 33.60 16.85
CA LEU A 278 -33.56 33.66 17.43
C LEU A 278 -32.44 33.75 16.38
N GLY A 279 -32.75 33.89 15.08
CA GLY A 279 -31.72 33.96 14.05
C GLY A 279 -32.22 33.90 12.61
N GLU A 280 -31.26 34.01 11.69
CA GLU A 280 -31.47 33.88 10.25
C GLU A 280 -30.34 33.08 9.60
N CYS A 281 -30.60 32.60 8.38
CA CYS A 281 -29.62 31.83 7.62
C CYS A 281 -28.40 32.66 7.21
N GLN A 282 -27.21 32.14 7.49
CA GLN A 282 -25.94 32.78 7.11
C GLN A 282 -25.51 32.47 5.66
N HIS A 283 -26.45 32.46 4.71
CA HIS A 283 -26.16 32.24 3.29
C HIS A 283 -26.86 33.25 2.39
N GLY A 284 -26.27 33.54 1.22
CA GLY A 284 -26.85 34.44 0.21
C GLY A 284 -28.13 33.89 -0.44
N PRO A 285 -28.71 34.64 -1.41
CA PRO A 285 -29.96 34.27 -2.07
C PRO A 285 -29.88 32.88 -2.71
N LEU A 286 -30.88 32.03 -2.43
CA LEU A 286 -30.96 30.68 -2.99
C LEU A 286 -31.53 30.73 -4.42
N VAL A 287 -31.04 29.85 -5.30
CA VAL A 287 -31.56 29.70 -6.66
C VAL A 287 -32.96 29.11 -6.61
N GLU A 288 -33.92 29.74 -7.31
CA GLU A 288 -35.37 29.43 -7.25
C GLU A 288 -35.75 27.99 -7.61
N ARG A 289 -34.85 27.22 -8.26
CA ARG A 289 -35.13 25.86 -8.71
C ARG A 289 -34.60 24.83 -7.72
N ARG A 290 -35.47 24.37 -6.82
CA ARG A 290 -35.17 23.26 -5.90
C ARG A 290 -35.75 21.96 -6.42
N GLU A 291 -34.91 20.94 -6.56
CA GLU A 291 -35.32 19.60 -7.02
C GLU A 291 -35.81 18.68 -5.88
N LYS A 292 -35.71 19.12 -4.61
CA LYS A 292 -36.01 18.32 -3.42
C LYS A 292 -37.20 18.88 -2.64
N GLU A 293 -38.13 17.99 -2.28
CA GLU A 293 -39.27 18.28 -1.41
C GLU A 293 -38.83 18.67 0.01
N TRP A 294 -39.49 19.68 0.58
CA TRP A 294 -39.30 20.10 1.96
C TRP A 294 -39.85 19.05 2.93
N ILE A 295 -39.29 19.00 4.12
CA ILE A 295 -39.87 18.25 5.22
C ILE A 295 -40.97 19.12 5.83
N GLU A 296 -42.19 18.61 5.91
CA GLU A 296 -43.29 19.33 6.56
C GLU A 296 -43.02 19.44 8.07
N SER A 297 -43.18 20.66 8.60
CA SER A 297 -43.02 20.93 10.04
C SER A 297 -44.05 20.14 10.86
N GLY A 298 -43.62 19.50 11.94
CA GLY A 298 -44.49 18.64 12.77
C GLY A 298 -44.89 17.31 12.12
N SER A 299 -44.29 16.95 10.97
CA SER A 299 -44.42 15.60 10.42
C SER A 299 -43.59 14.60 11.24
N VAL A 300 -43.91 13.31 11.14
CA VAL A 300 -43.11 12.22 11.73
C VAL A 300 -41.64 12.31 11.30
N ALA A 301 -41.36 12.80 10.09
CA ALA A 301 -40.00 13.00 9.61
C ALA A 301 -39.27 14.14 10.35
N HIS A 302 -39.98 15.24 10.60
CA HIS A 302 -39.45 16.42 11.30
C HIS A 302 -39.21 16.12 12.78
N ASP A 303 -40.15 15.44 13.45
CA ASP A 303 -40.00 15.05 14.86
C ASP A 303 -38.82 14.10 15.06
N ARG A 304 -38.68 13.10 14.17
CA ARG A 304 -37.55 12.16 14.18
C ARG A 304 -36.21 12.85 13.92
N LEU A 305 -36.18 13.89 13.08
CA LEU A 305 -34.97 14.66 12.87
C LEU A 305 -34.63 15.50 14.10
N THR A 306 -35.64 16.07 14.75
CA THR A 306 -35.52 16.82 16.01
C THR A 306 -34.95 15.94 17.13
N GLU A 307 -35.46 14.72 17.29
CA GLU A 307 -34.92 13.73 18.23
C GLU A 307 -33.42 13.49 18.03
N ILE A 308 -32.96 13.38 16.78
CA ILE A 308 -31.54 13.14 16.48
C ILE A 308 -30.70 14.40 16.71
N ILE A 309 -31.17 15.55 16.21
CA ILE A 309 -30.43 16.81 16.28
C ILE A 309 -30.21 17.22 17.75
N LEU A 310 -31.19 16.95 18.61
CA LEU A 310 -31.19 17.30 20.03
C LEU A 310 -30.77 16.13 20.95
N ASP A 311 -30.28 15.01 20.41
CA ASP A 311 -29.89 13.85 21.22
C ASP A 311 -28.72 14.22 22.15
N GLY A 312 -29.01 14.36 23.44
CA GLY A 312 -28.03 14.78 24.44
C GLY A 312 -26.87 13.80 24.66
N HIS A 313 -27.01 12.53 24.29
CA HIS A 313 -25.91 11.56 24.36
C HIS A 313 -24.95 11.73 23.17
N TRP A 314 -25.50 11.95 21.97
CA TRP A 314 -24.72 12.26 20.78
C TRP A 314 -24.03 13.63 20.87
N LEU A 315 -24.74 14.64 21.36
CA LEU A 315 -24.22 16.00 21.53
C LEU A 315 -22.98 16.05 22.44
N LYS A 316 -22.86 15.15 23.43
CA LYS A 316 -21.63 14.99 24.24
C LYS A 316 -20.40 14.57 23.41
N GLY A 317 -20.61 13.97 22.25
CA GLY A 317 -19.55 13.60 21.30
C GLY A 317 -19.14 14.72 20.35
N VAL A 318 -19.98 15.75 20.17
CA VAL A 318 -19.76 16.87 19.23
C VAL A 318 -18.44 17.62 19.46
N PRO A 319 -17.98 17.90 20.70
CA PRO A 319 -16.70 18.57 20.90
C PRO A 319 -15.50 17.89 20.22
N LYS A 320 -15.58 16.58 19.94
CA LYS A 320 -14.56 15.85 19.18
C LYS A 320 -14.48 16.27 17.71
N TYR A 321 -15.56 16.81 17.15
CA TYR A 321 -15.68 17.17 15.74
C TYR A 321 -15.51 18.67 15.46
N LEU A 322 -15.70 19.53 16.47
CA LEU A 322 -15.58 21.00 16.37
C LEU A 322 -14.24 21.50 15.83
N ARG A 323 -13.15 20.74 16.00
CA ARG A 323 -11.83 21.13 15.47
C ARG A 323 -11.60 20.70 14.02
N PHE A 324 -12.62 20.14 13.37
CA PHE A 324 -12.65 19.69 11.98
C PHE A 324 -11.39 18.89 11.58
N ARG A 325 -10.98 17.94 12.44
CA ARG A 325 -9.86 17.05 12.19
C ARG A 325 -10.39 15.75 11.61
N SER A 326 -9.99 15.42 10.38
CA SER A 326 -10.45 14.22 9.66
C SER A 326 -9.27 13.32 9.31
N THR A 327 -9.45 12.01 9.48
CA THR A 327 -8.53 10.96 9.05
C THR A 327 -8.73 10.57 7.57
N ALA A 328 -9.56 11.29 6.80
CA ALA A 328 -9.82 10.94 5.38
C ALA A 328 -8.53 10.88 4.52
N GLU A 329 -7.53 11.70 4.83
CA GLU A 329 -6.23 11.63 4.15
C GLU A 329 -5.42 10.38 4.55
N LEU A 330 -5.60 9.86 5.77
CA LEU A 330 -5.04 8.56 6.16
C LEU A 330 -5.73 7.42 5.40
N GLU A 331 -7.05 7.49 5.20
CA GLU A 331 -7.76 6.50 4.38
C GLU A 331 -7.27 6.54 2.91
N SER A 332 -7.09 7.74 2.35
CA SER A 332 -6.48 7.96 1.03
C SER A 332 -5.07 7.36 0.96
N PHE A 333 -4.24 7.58 1.99
CA PHE A 333 -2.91 7.01 2.11
C PHE A 333 -2.95 5.48 2.18
N HIS A 334 -3.78 4.88 3.04
CA HIS A 334 -3.93 3.43 3.14
C HIS A 334 -4.41 2.80 1.84
N ASN A 335 -5.29 3.47 1.10
CA ASN A 335 -5.69 3.07 -0.24
C ASN A 335 -4.51 3.11 -1.22
N HIS A 336 -3.58 4.06 -1.08
CA HIS A 336 -2.36 4.08 -1.88
C HIS A 336 -1.43 2.91 -1.53
N ILE A 337 -1.30 2.55 -0.24
CA ILE A 337 -0.56 1.35 0.19
C ILE A 337 -1.11 0.10 -0.51
N LEU A 338 -2.41 0.00 -0.82
CA LEU A 338 -2.97 -1.16 -1.54
C LEU A 338 -2.36 -1.40 -2.93
N MET A 339 -1.78 -0.36 -3.54
CA MET A 339 -1.04 -0.52 -4.81
C MET A 339 0.24 -1.33 -4.61
N TYR A 340 0.94 -1.14 -3.48
CA TYR A 340 2.24 -1.75 -3.17
C TYR A 340 2.09 -3.05 -2.34
N ALA A 341 1.09 -3.10 -1.46
CA ALA A 341 0.77 -4.24 -0.60
C ALA A 341 -0.74 -4.47 -0.59
N SER A 342 -1.23 -5.34 -1.49
CA SER A 342 -2.66 -5.67 -1.58
C SER A 342 -3.12 -6.59 -0.43
N LYS A 343 -4.39 -6.48 -0.03
CA LYS A 343 -5.00 -7.32 1.04
C LYS A 343 -5.04 -8.81 0.74
N ALA A 344 -4.93 -9.21 -0.54
CA ALA A 344 -5.01 -10.60 -0.98
C ALA A 344 -3.65 -11.32 -0.97
N LEU A 345 -2.60 -10.67 -0.49
CA LEU A 345 -1.24 -11.15 -0.66
C LEU A 345 -0.72 -11.81 0.62
N GLN A 346 -0.84 -13.14 0.70
CA GLN A 346 -0.04 -13.97 1.61
C GLN A 346 1.42 -13.94 1.12
N LEU A 347 2.16 -12.91 1.50
CA LEU A 347 3.57 -12.81 1.16
C LEU A 347 4.42 -13.64 2.12
N PHE A 348 5.20 -14.55 1.53
CA PHE A 348 5.99 -15.60 2.18
C PHE A 348 7.14 -15.08 3.08
N THR A 349 7.46 -13.79 3.03
CA THR A 349 8.49 -13.16 3.86
C THR A 349 7.96 -11.86 4.40
N ALA A 350 7.63 -11.85 5.68
CA ALA A 350 6.85 -10.79 6.29
C ALA A 350 7.59 -9.43 6.32
N SER A 351 8.92 -9.40 6.32
CA SER A 351 9.72 -8.15 6.20
C SER A 351 9.58 -7.43 4.85
N ILE A 352 9.53 -8.19 3.74
CA ILE A 352 9.34 -7.65 2.37
C ILE A 352 7.87 -7.28 2.13
N ALA A 353 6.96 -7.90 2.89
CA ALA A 353 5.53 -7.79 2.68
C ALA A 353 4.87 -6.55 3.29
N THR A 354 5.35 -6.13 4.45
CA THR A 354 4.67 -5.10 5.26
C THR A 354 5.52 -3.85 5.42
N PHE A 355 6.85 -3.93 5.39
CA PHE A 355 7.71 -2.77 5.64
C PHE A 355 8.06 -2.01 4.35
N GLY A 356 8.79 -2.62 3.42
CA GLY A 356 9.25 -1.95 2.18
C GLY A 356 8.12 -1.29 1.35
N PRO A 357 7.01 -1.99 1.07
CA PRO A 357 5.86 -1.45 0.33
C PRO A 357 5.18 -0.26 1.02
N CYS A 358 5.07 -0.29 2.36
CA CYS A 358 4.47 0.78 3.16
C CYS A 358 5.35 2.03 3.18
N LEU A 359 6.67 1.84 3.29
CA LEU A 359 7.65 2.93 3.21
C LEU A 359 7.69 3.54 1.80
N LEU A 360 7.64 2.72 0.74
CA LEU A 360 7.55 3.22 -0.64
C LEU A 360 6.28 4.03 -0.89
N ALA A 361 5.13 3.55 -0.40
CA ALA A 361 3.87 4.29 -0.50
C ALA A 361 3.98 5.65 0.21
N TRP A 362 4.68 5.73 1.34
CA TRP A 362 4.97 7.00 1.98
C TRP A 362 5.91 7.89 1.20
N ILE A 363 7.04 7.39 0.69
CA ILE A 363 7.99 8.23 -0.04
C ILE A 363 7.24 8.96 -1.16
N ILE A 364 6.33 8.26 -1.83
CA ILE A 364 5.48 8.84 -2.87
C ILE A 364 4.51 9.87 -2.30
N THR A 365 3.78 9.57 -1.23
CA THR A 365 2.82 10.50 -0.65
C THR A 365 3.48 11.75 -0.08
N THR A 366 4.66 11.62 0.51
CA THR A 366 5.42 12.73 1.11
C THR A 366 6.12 13.59 0.07
N MET A 367 6.62 12.99 -1.01
CA MET A 367 7.24 13.73 -2.13
C MET A 367 6.20 14.28 -3.11
N SER A 368 5.00 13.71 -3.13
CA SER A 368 3.83 14.27 -3.83
C SER A 368 3.12 15.26 -2.91
N THR A 369 3.77 16.36 -2.56
CA THR A 369 3.07 17.43 -1.84
C THR A 369 1.97 17.99 -2.74
N ASP A 370 0.71 17.87 -2.33
CA ASP A 370 -0.36 18.67 -2.91
C ASP A 370 0.04 20.15 -2.79
N LYS A 371 -0.02 20.90 -3.89
CA LYS A 371 0.17 22.35 -3.83
C LYS A 371 -0.85 22.90 -2.82
N PRO A 372 -0.43 23.71 -1.84
CA PRO A 372 -1.37 24.36 -0.95
C PRO A 372 -2.24 25.31 -1.78
N GLY A 373 -3.56 25.12 -1.75
CA GLY A 373 -4.48 26.26 -1.85
C GLY A 373 -5.10 26.61 -3.20
N GLU A 374 -5.06 25.78 -4.25
CA GLU A 374 -5.89 26.03 -5.45
C GLU A 374 -7.28 25.40 -5.25
N LYS A 375 -8.13 26.14 -4.51
CA LYS A 375 -9.53 25.82 -4.17
C LYS A 375 -10.35 25.38 -5.40
N LEU A 376 -11.43 24.65 -5.13
CA LEU A 376 -12.59 24.29 -5.97
C LEU A 376 -13.02 25.38 -6.97
N MET A 377 -12.23 25.61 -8.01
CA MET A 377 -12.60 26.36 -9.20
C MET A 377 -12.89 25.35 -10.30
N ALA A 378 -13.85 25.65 -11.17
CA ALA A 378 -14.25 24.75 -12.26
C ALA A 378 -13.06 24.33 -13.15
N GLN A 379 -12.06 25.21 -13.31
CA GLN A 379 -10.85 24.95 -14.10
C GLN A 379 -9.88 23.92 -13.48
N TYR A 380 -9.96 23.68 -12.16
CA TYR A 380 -9.11 22.73 -11.43
C TYR A 380 -9.89 21.53 -10.90
N SER A 381 -11.10 21.30 -11.43
CA SER A 381 -12.02 20.30 -10.91
C SER A 381 -12.56 19.42 -12.05
N THR A 382 -12.49 18.10 -11.88
CA THR A 382 -13.07 17.14 -12.83
C THR A 382 -14.32 16.48 -12.26
N LYS A 383 -15.33 16.26 -13.11
CA LYS A 383 -16.55 15.54 -12.75
C LYS A 383 -16.33 14.06 -12.94
N ARG A 384 -16.47 13.27 -11.87
CA ARG A 384 -16.44 11.81 -11.94
C ARG A 384 -17.83 11.24 -11.67
N CYS A 385 -18.29 10.35 -12.54
CA CYS A 385 -19.51 9.59 -12.33
C CYS A 385 -19.17 8.21 -11.77
N THR A 386 -19.85 7.84 -10.68
CA THR A 386 -19.76 6.47 -10.16
C THR A 386 -20.66 5.59 -11.00
N THR A 387 -20.10 4.67 -11.77
CA THR A 387 -20.86 3.85 -12.74
C THR A 387 -22.00 3.06 -12.11
N LYS A 388 -21.82 2.57 -10.87
CA LYS A 388 -22.84 1.81 -10.13
C LYS A 388 -24.02 2.64 -9.65
N SER A 389 -23.78 3.86 -9.16
CA SER A 389 -24.82 4.69 -8.54
C SER A 389 -25.26 5.87 -9.40
N ARG A 390 -24.65 6.06 -10.58
CA ARG A 390 -24.79 7.23 -11.46
C ARG A 390 -24.67 8.58 -10.73
N LYS A 391 -23.97 8.59 -9.58
CA LYS A 391 -23.74 9.78 -8.77
C LYS A 391 -22.51 10.50 -9.31
N TRP A 392 -22.69 11.79 -9.59
CA TRP A 392 -21.61 12.69 -9.97
C TRP A 392 -20.98 13.30 -8.72
N SER A 393 -19.66 13.40 -8.72
CA SER A 393 -18.90 14.09 -7.68
C SER A 393 -17.78 14.87 -8.32
N LEU A 394 -17.51 16.04 -7.73
CA LEU A 394 -16.45 16.93 -8.18
C LEU A 394 -15.16 16.55 -7.45
N TYR A 395 -14.08 16.38 -8.20
CA TYR A 395 -12.75 16.06 -7.65
C TYR A 395 -11.76 17.13 -8.07
N SER A 396 -10.93 17.58 -7.13
CA SER A 396 -9.78 18.43 -7.43
C SER A 396 -8.80 17.66 -8.32
N VAL A 397 -8.27 18.32 -9.35
CA VAL A 397 -7.22 17.76 -10.20
C VAL A 397 -5.94 17.68 -9.39
N LYS A 398 -5.46 16.45 -9.12
CA LYS A 398 -4.20 16.22 -8.42
C LYS A 398 -3.03 16.38 -9.39
N VAL A 399 -1.89 16.85 -8.88
CA VAL A 399 -0.64 16.96 -9.65
C VAL A 399 -0.11 15.56 -9.98
N GLU A 400 0.56 15.43 -11.13
CA GLU A 400 1.27 14.19 -11.47
C GLU A 400 2.35 13.89 -10.44
N LYS A 401 2.48 12.61 -10.07
CA LYS A 401 3.43 12.18 -9.04
C LYS A 401 4.85 12.23 -9.57
N ASP A 402 5.76 12.76 -8.75
CA ASP A 402 7.19 12.67 -9.02
C ASP A 402 7.77 11.34 -8.52
N TYR A 403 8.62 10.74 -9.34
CA TYR A 403 9.34 9.49 -9.05
C TYR A 403 10.87 9.69 -9.10
N SER A 404 11.36 10.93 -9.04
CA SER A 404 12.79 11.28 -9.06
C SER A 404 13.63 10.47 -8.05
N TYR A 405 13.10 10.28 -6.84
CA TYR A 405 13.76 9.52 -5.75
C TYR A 405 14.04 8.03 -6.10
N ILE A 406 13.35 7.46 -7.10
CA ILE A 406 13.58 6.07 -7.54
C ILE A 406 15.01 5.91 -8.07
N VAL A 407 15.54 6.94 -8.76
CA VAL A 407 16.91 6.92 -9.29
C VAL A 407 17.92 6.88 -8.14
N ASP A 408 17.68 7.62 -7.06
CA ASP A 408 18.56 7.63 -5.88
C ASP A 408 18.54 6.29 -5.16
N LEU A 409 17.36 5.69 -4.98
CA LEU A 409 17.22 4.33 -4.43
C LEU A 409 17.93 3.29 -5.31
N GLN A 410 17.72 3.32 -6.62
CA GLN A 410 18.39 2.41 -7.56
C GLN A 410 19.91 2.57 -7.49
N ASN A 411 20.43 3.80 -7.49
CA ASN A 411 21.85 4.09 -7.38
C ASN A 411 22.44 3.53 -6.09
N THR A 412 21.75 3.73 -4.96
CA THR A 412 22.19 3.23 -3.65
C THR A 412 22.22 1.70 -3.62
N ILE A 413 21.15 1.05 -4.10
CA ILE A 413 21.04 -0.40 -4.20
C ILE A 413 22.14 -1.00 -5.11
N VAL A 414 22.38 -0.40 -6.27
CA VAL A 414 23.42 -0.86 -7.21
C VAL A 414 24.81 -0.67 -6.62
N ARG A 415 25.09 0.46 -5.95
CA ARG A 415 26.38 0.70 -5.27
C ARG A 415 26.64 -0.35 -4.18
N GLN A 416 25.65 -0.64 -3.33
CA GLN A 416 25.75 -1.71 -2.34
C GLN A 416 26.02 -3.07 -2.99
N ARG A 417 25.39 -3.36 -4.13
CA ARG A 417 25.64 -4.61 -4.85
C ARG A 417 27.04 -4.68 -5.44
N LEU A 418 27.58 -3.56 -5.93
CA LEU A 418 28.93 -3.48 -6.49
C LEU A 418 30.02 -3.64 -5.44
N SER A 419 29.78 -3.19 -4.21
CA SER A 419 30.70 -3.34 -3.09
C SER A 419 30.59 -4.69 -2.36
N SER A 420 29.51 -5.45 -2.55
CA SER A 420 29.29 -6.71 -1.83
C SER A 420 30.09 -7.91 -2.39
N GLU A 421 30.42 -8.86 -1.50
CA GLU A 421 31.04 -10.15 -1.85
C GLU A 421 30.06 -11.18 -2.45
N GLY A 422 28.93 -10.71 -3.00
CA GLY A 422 27.91 -11.56 -3.59
C GLY A 422 26.75 -11.85 -2.63
N MET A 423 25.95 -12.86 -2.97
CA MET A 423 24.78 -13.23 -2.17
C MET A 423 25.19 -14.16 -1.02
N PRO A 424 24.74 -13.91 0.21
CA PRO A 424 25.05 -14.78 1.34
C PRO A 424 24.54 -16.21 1.07
N ARG A 425 25.38 -17.21 1.36
CA ARG A 425 25.05 -18.63 1.20
C ARG A 425 24.00 -19.12 2.20
N ARG A 426 24.03 -18.59 3.43
CA ARG A 426 23.02 -18.84 4.47
C ARG A 426 22.20 -17.59 4.72
N ARG A 427 20.89 -17.77 4.83
CA ARG A 427 19.95 -16.71 5.18
C ARG A 427 19.84 -16.61 6.70
N THR A 428 20.38 -15.55 7.29
CA THR A 428 20.01 -15.13 8.64
C THR A 428 18.71 -14.34 8.54
N ARG A 429 17.71 -14.68 9.36
CA ARG A 429 16.46 -13.90 9.42
C ARG A 429 16.78 -12.52 9.99
N ARG A 430 16.17 -11.48 9.43
CA ARG A 430 16.31 -10.11 9.93
C ARG A 430 15.78 -10.03 11.36
N PRO A 431 16.34 -9.18 12.25
CA PRO A 431 15.85 -8.99 13.62
C PRO A 431 14.35 -8.70 13.69
N ASP A 432 13.86 -7.93 12.72
CA ASP A 432 12.45 -7.54 12.60
C ASP A 432 11.63 -8.50 11.71
N ASP A 433 12.14 -9.68 11.35
CA ASP A 433 11.37 -10.67 10.57
C ASP A 433 10.30 -11.33 11.46
N PRO A 434 8.99 -11.15 11.16
CA PRO A 434 7.93 -11.75 11.95
C PRO A 434 8.00 -13.27 12.06
N HIS A 435 8.70 -13.96 11.15
CA HIS A 435 8.93 -15.41 11.28
C HIS A 435 9.76 -15.76 12.52
N GLN A 436 10.47 -14.82 13.15
CA GLN A 436 11.14 -15.02 14.43
C GLN A 436 10.18 -15.40 15.55
N HIS A 437 8.91 -14.97 15.51
CA HIS A 437 7.88 -15.32 16.50
C HIS A 437 7.34 -16.77 16.37
N GLY A 438 7.93 -17.61 15.51
CA GLY A 438 7.48 -18.99 15.30
C GLY A 438 6.18 -19.10 14.49
N VAL A 439 5.61 -20.30 14.35
CA VAL A 439 4.38 -20.51 13.57
C VAL A 439 3.14 -19.95 14.29
N LEU A 440 2.19 -19.39 13.52
CA LEU A 440 0.93 -18.85 14.07
C LEU A 440 0.09 -19.87 14.82
N SER A 441 0.07 -21.13 14.38
CA SER A 441 -0.66 -22.21 15.05
C SER A 441 -0.05 -22.58 16.40
N GLY A 442 1.28 -22.46 16.53
CA GLY A 442 2.04 -23.10 17.62
C GLY A 442 2.14 -24.62 17.52
N VAL A 443 1.51 -25.22 16.50
CA VAL A 443 1.51 -26.67 16.25
C VAL A 443 2.50 -26.96 15.12
N PRO A 444 3.36 -28.00 15.24
CA PRO A 444 4.23 -28.42 14.15
C PRO A 444 3.44 -28.71 12.87
N ALA A 445 4.06 -28.48 11.72
CA ALA A 445 3.44 -28.79 10.44
C ALA A 445 3.20 -30.31 10.34
N PRO A 446 1.97 -30.76 10.04
CA PRO A 446 1.71 -32.17 9.76
C PRO A 446 2.55 -32.62 8.57
N THR A 447 2.92 -33.89 8.55
CA THR A 447 3.61 -34.52 7.42
C THR A 447 2.72 -34.52 6.18
N THR A 448 3.33 -34.61 5.00
CA THR A 448 2.59 -34.75 3.73
C THR A 448 1.62 -35.93 3.76
N GLU A 449 2.02 -37.02 4.42
CA GLU A 449 1.21 -38.24 4.55
C GLU A 449 -0.04 -38.00 5.40
N GLU A 450 0.10 -37.35 6.55
CA GLU A 450 -1.04 -36.96 7.40
C GLU A 450 -2.01 -36.03 6.65
N LEU A 451 -1.49 -35.07 5.89
CA LEU A 451 -2.32 -34.18 5.07
C LEU A 451 -3.08 -34.93 3.96
N LEU A 452 -2.43 -35.90 3.32
CA LEU A 452 -3.08 -36.74 2.31
C LEU A 452 -4.22 -37.55 2.94
N GLN A 453 -4.01 -38.16 4.11
CA GLN A 453 -5.06 -38.89 4.83
C GLN A 453 -6.22 -37.98 5.26
N ILE A 454 -5.93 -36.76 5.74
CA ILE A 454 -6.95 -35.77 6.09
C ILE A 454 -7.75 -35.33 4.85
N GLN A 455 -7.10 -35.20 3.69
CA GLN A 455 -7.78 -34.78 2.47
C GLN A 455 -8.62 -35.91 1.85
N VAL A 456 -8.11 -37.14 1.90
CA VAL A 456 -8.84 -38.36 1.50
C VAL A 456 -10.08 -38.55 2.37
N SER A 457 -9.96 -38.44 3.71
CA SER A 457 -11.11 -38.52 4.62
C SER A 457 -12.16 -37.43 4.39
N ARG A 458 -11.74 -36.19 4.11
CA ARG A 458 -12.65 -35.08 3.74
C ARG A 458 -13.35 -35.29 2.40
N GLY A 459 -12.68 -35.89 1.41
CA GLY A 459 -13.26 -36.20 0.09
C GLY A 459 -14.24 -37.37 0.11
N ILE A 460 -14.12 -38.28 1.08
CA ILE A 460 -14.94 -39.50 1.20
C ILE A 460 -16.05 -39.33 2.26
N GLY A 461 -16.03 -38.27 3.06
CA GLY A 461 -17.04 -38.00 4.09
C GLY A 461 -16.89 -38.87 5.34
N GLN A 462 -15.72 -39.47 5.57
CA GLN A 462 -15.44 -40.22 6.81
C GLN A 462 -14.86 -39.29 7.88
N SER A 463 -15.25 -39.52 9.14
CA SER A 463 -14.71 -38.78 10.28
C SER A 463 -13.24 -39.11 10.50
N LEU A 464 -12.44 -38.07 10.76
CA LEU A 464 -11.04 -38.22 11.16
C LEU A 464 -10.91 -39.14 12.40
N PRO A 465 -9.85 -39.97 12.48
CA PRO A 465 -9.53 -40.67 13.72
C PRO A 465 -9.40 -39.65 14.84
N LYS A 466 -10.11 -39.88 15.94
CA LYS A 466 -9.95 -39.09 17.16
C LYS A 466 -8.71 -39.60 17.87
N ASP A 467 -7.66 -38.79 17.90
CA ASP A 467 -6.62 -38.87 18.92
C ASP A 467 -7.02 -38.01 20.13
#